data_AF-A0A1Z5H7A1-F1
#
_entry.id   AF-A0A1Z5H7A1-F1
#
_cell.length_a   1.000
_cell.length_b   1.000
_cell.length_c   1.000
_cell.angle_alpha   90.00
_cell.angle_beta   90.00
_cell.angle_gamma   90.00
#
_symmetry.space_group_name_H-M   'P 1'
#
loop_
_entity.id
_entity.type
_entity.pdbx_description
1 polymer ?
#
loop_
_entity_poly.entity_id
_entity_poly.type
_entity_poly.pdbx_seq_one_letter_code
_entity_poly.pdbx_strand_id
1 'polypeptide(L)'
;MAHPELFLKKNEDKRLRKGHLWVFSNEVDTQRSPLNQFAPGDMVKVVTSDNQILGAAYINPGTLVCARLLSRKPGAKLGSKMFTTRIARALALRERFYNKPYYRLIFGESDGLPGLVIDRFGDVLSVQITTAGIERQKEPLLEVLVDLLQPTAILLKNDNPQRILEGLSTESVCAYGTIPEQLIIEENNAQFQIDIVAGQKTGWFYDHRSSRALLTQLAKDKTVLDLFSYAGAWGIPAALNGAQQVSCIDSSAAAIALAKQNAQLNHVSDNMQFVQSDVFEYLKQARLERRRFDIVILDPPALIKRKKDFKSGYEAYRRLNHLALQVLEKDGILVSASCSYHLSKANLHEILRSSARHIDRNLTIVATGGQAPDHPIHPAISETEYLKTYFCAVSESL
;
A
#
# COMPACT_ATOMS: atom_id res chain seq x y z
N MET A 1 16.79 -25.62 22.37
CA MET A 1 18.01 -24.83 22.65
C MET A 1 17.60 -23.37 22.79
N ALA A 2 18.32 -22.59 23.60
CA ALA A 2 18.12 -21.14 23.68
C ALA A 2 18.62 -20.49 22.38
N HIS A 3 17.91 -19.46 21.88
CA HIS A 3 18.33 -18.75 20.68
C HIS A 3 19.70 -18.06 20.92
N PRO A 4 20.60 -18.02 19.92
CA PRO A 4 21.85 -17.28 20.02
C PRO A 4 21.62 -15.79 20.24
N GLU A 5 22.62 -15.09 20.76
CA GLU A 5 22.52 -13.67 21.14
C GLU A 5 23.03 -12.75 20.03
N LEU A 6 22.27 -11.68 19.77
CA LEU A 6 22.62 -10.58 18.89
C LEU A 6 22.80 -9.34 19.75
N PHE A 7 24.04 -8.89 19.92
CA PHE A 7 24.40 -7.76 20.75
C PHE A 7 24.28 -6.45 19.98
N LEU A 8 23.66 -5.45 20.59
CA LEU A 8 23.61 -4.09 20.07
C LEU A 8 24.79 -3.26 20.60
N LYS A 9 25.24 -2.31 19.77
CA LYS A 9 26.18 -1.27 20.22
C LYS A 9 25.54 -0.40 21.30
N LYS A 10 26.38 0.29 22.07
CA LYS A 10 25.94 1.21 23.13
C LYS A 10 25.00 2.28 22.56
N ASN A 11 23.84 2.46 23.20
CA ASN A 11 22.77 3.41 22.85
C ASN A 11 21.92 3.07 21.60
N GLU A 12 22.17 1.97 20.90
CA GLU A 12 21.40 1.58 19.70
C GLU A 12 20.10 0.81 20.03
N ASP A 13 19.77 0.66 21.31
CA ASP A 13 18.55 0.02 21.80
C ASP A 13 17.36 1.00 21.92
N LYS A 14 17.61 2.31 21.84
CA LYS A 14 16.60 3.36 22.07
C LYS A 14 15.37 3.22 21.18
N ARG A 15 15.54 2.91 19.89
CA ARG A 15 14.42 2.78 18.93
C ARG A 15 13.54 1.58 19.28
N LEU A 16 14.16 0.46 19.62
CA LEU A 16 13.46 -0.77 20.03
C LEU A 16 12.71 -0.56 21.35
N ARG A 17 13.29 0.16 22.32
CA ARG A 17 12.59 0.49 23.58
C ARG A 17 11.34 1.36 23.34
N LYS A 18 11.37 2.24 22.35
CA LYS A 18 10.21 3.03 21.92
C LYS A 18 9.16 2.24 21.11
N GLY A 19 9.42 0.96 20.83
CA GLY A 19 8.47 0.06 20.18
C GLY A 19 8.77 -0.27 18.73
N HIS A 20 9.83 0.28 18.13
CA HIS A 20 10.24 -0.10 16.78
C HIS A 20 10.69 -1.57 16.74
N LEU A 21 10.48 -2.24 15.60
CA LEU A 21 10.74 -3.67 15.48
C LEU A 21 12.04 -4.01 14.74
N TRP A 22 12.62 -3.07 14.00
CA TRP A 22 13.82 -3.33 13.21
C TRP A 22 15.11 -3.03 13.97
N VAL A 23 16.09 -3.91 13.77
CA VAL A 23 17.50 -3.74 14.12
C VAL A 23 18.29 -3.58 12.83
N PHE A 24 19.08 -2.51 12.74
CA PHE A 24 19.88 -2.27 11.55
C PHE A 24 21.28 -2.90 11.68
N SER A 25 21.87 -3.37 10.59
CA SER A 25 23.18 -4.07 10.64
C SER A 25 24.31 -3.20 11.20
N ASN A 26 24.24 -1.89 10.99
CA ASN A 26 25.20 -0.92 11.54
C ASN A 26 25.02 -0.67 13.05
N GLU A 27 23.90 -1.11 13.65
CA GLU A 27 23.58 -1.00 15.08
C GLU A 27 24.07 -2.20 15.89
N VAL A 28 24.48 -3.29 15.22
CA VAL A 28 24.96 -4.54 15.84
C VAL A 28 26.42 -4.43 16.24
N ASP A 29 26.75 -4.92 17.44
CA ASP A 29 28.13 -5.13 17.90
C ASP A 29 28.68 -6.42 17.28
N THR A 30 29.35 -6.26 16.14
CA THR A 30 29.90 -7.38 15.38
C THR A 30 31.16 -7.99 16.00
N GLN A 31 31.75 -7.37 17.04
CA GLN A 31 32.85 -7.99 17.78
C GLN A 31 32.32 -9.05 18.75
N ARG A 32 31.17 -8.79 19.37
CA ARG A 32 30.51 -9.72 20.30
C ARG A 32 29.64 -10.75 19.61
N SER A 33 28.95 -10.34 18.55
CA SER A 33 28.09 -11.21 17.73
C SER A 33 28.36 -10.97 16.25
N PRO A 34 29.42 -11.58 15.66
CA PRO A 34 29.70 -11.48 14.24
C PRO A 34 28.50 -11.90 13.39
N LEU A 35 28.08 -11.05 12.44
CA LEU A 35 26.86 -11.32 11.66
C LEU A 35 26.96 -12.56 10.76
N ASN A 36 28.17 -12.93 10.34
CA ASN A 36 28.42 -14.09 9.48
C ASN A 36 28.22 -15.45 10.18
N GLN A 37 28.01 -15.49 11.49
CA GLN A 37 27.70 -16.71 12.22
C GLN A 37 26.22 -17.12 12.13
N PHE A 38 25.37 -16.22 11.63
CA PHE A 38 23.93 -16.45 11.48
C PHE A 38 23.57 -16.76 10.04
N ALA A 39 22.54 -17.58 9.84
CA ALA A 39 21.94 -17.81 8.53
C ALA A 39 20.65 -16.99 8.37
N PRO A 40 20.28 -16.57 7.13
CA PRO A 40 19.03 -15.85 6.87
C PRO A 40 17.79 -16.60 7.35
N GLY A 41 17.07 -16.03 8.31
CA GLY A 41 15.89 -16.57 8.96
C GLY A 41 16.14 -17.24 10.32
N ASP A 42 17.37 -17.24 10.84
CA ASP A 42 17.67 -17.75 12.18
C ASP A 42 16.95 -16.94 13.27
N MET A 43 16.56 -17.60 14.35
CA MET A 43 16.04 -16.93 15.55
C MET A 43 17.18 -16.46 16.45
N VAL A 44 17.07 -15.27 17.01
CA VAL A 44 18.05 -14.67 17.92
C VAL A 44 17.38 -14.00 19.12
N LYS A 45 18.13 -13.87 20.22
CA LYS A 45 17.82 -12.96 21.33
C LYS A 45 18.52 -11.62 21.08
N VAL A 46 17.77 -10.53 21.04
CA VAL A 46 18.36 -9.18 20.94
C VAL A 46 18.77 -8.72 22.33
N VAL A 47 20.05 -8.37 22.51
CA VAL A 47 20.67 -8.03 23.80
C VAL A 47 21.33 -6.66 23.70
N THR A 48 21.16 -5.82 24.71
CA THR A 48 21.79 -4.50 24.79
C THR A 48 23.27 -4.59 25.15
N SER A 49 23.99 -3.47 25.04
CA SER A 49 25.41 -3.39 25.42
C SER A 49 25.66 -3.73 26.90
N ASP A 50 24.70 -3.46 27.78
CA ASP A 50 24.73 -3.75 29.22
C ASP A 50 24.09 -5.12 29.58
N ASN A 51 23.98 -6.03 28.62
CA ASN A 51 23.49 -7.41 28.80
C ASN A 51 22.01 -7.56 29.17
N GLN A 52 21.18 -6.54 28.92
CA GLN A 52 19.74 -6.66 29.07
C GLN A 52 19.11 -7.27 27.82
N ILE A 53 18.20 -8.23 28.01
CA ILE A 53 17.49 -8.88 26.93
C ILE A 53 16.28 -8.03 26.52
N LEU A 54 16.19 -7.65 25.23
CA LEU A 54 15.07 -6.90 24.67
C LEU A 54 13.95 -7.80 24.13
N GLY A 55 14.29 -9.03 23.71
CA GLY A 55 13.32 -9.99 23.19
C GLY A 55 13.89 -10.95 22.15
N ALA A 56 13.00 -11.64 21.44
CA ALA A 56 13.32 -12.55 20.35
C ALA A 56 13.01 -11.93 18.99
N ALA A 57 13.92 -12.13 18.03
CA ALA A 57 13.83 -11.68 16.65
C ALA A 57 14.21 -12.82 15.69
N TYR A 58 13.87 -12.70 14.41
CA TYR A 58 14.61 -13.43 13.37
C TYR A 58 15.60 -12.49 12.69
N ILE A 59 16.68 -13.04 12.13
CA ILE A 59 17.80 -12.30 11.54
C ILE A 59 18.04 -12.67 10.07
N ASN A 60 18.41 -11.71 9.24
CA ASN A 60 19.06 -11.89 7.96
C ASN A 60 20.31 -11.00 7.89
N PRO A 61 21.53 -11.57 8.04
CA PRO A 61 22.76 -10.79 8.10
C PRO A 61 23.13 -10.10 6.78
N GLY A 62 22.53 -10.53 5.66
CA GLY A 62 22.78 -9.95 4.33
C GLY A 62 22.05 -8.63 4.07
N THR A 63 21.22 -8.15 5.01
CA THR A 63 20.35 -7.00 4.79
C THR A 63 20.64 -5.84 5.75
N LEU A 64 20.27 -4.62 5.35
CA LEU A 64 20.39 -3.44 6.22
C LEU A 64 19.46 -3.56 7.44
N VAL A 65 18.21 -3.98 7.26
CA VAL A 65 17.31 -4.34 8.37
C VAL A 65 17.61 -5.78 8.78
N CYS A 66 18.73 -5.97 9.45
CA CYS A 66 19.28 -7.30 9.67
C CYS A 66 18.48 -8.13 10.66
N ALA A 67 17.72 -7.56 11.60
CA ALA A 67 16.84 -8.35 12.46
C ALA A 67 15.49 -7.68 12.68
N ARG A 68 14.46 -8.50 12.87
CA ARG A 68 13.08 -8.06 13.07
C ARG A 68 12.53 -8.69 14.35
N LEU A 69 12.32 -7.85 15.36
CA LEU A 69 11.82 -8.23 16.67
C LEU A 69 10.39 -8.76 16.56
N LEU A 70 10.19 -9.97 17.05
CA LEU A 70 8.89 -10.63 17.07
C LEU A 70 8.21 -10.50 18.43
N SER A 71 8.97 -10.56 19.52
CA SER A 71 8.38 -10.62 20.87
C SER A 71 9.36 -10.09 21.90
N ARG A 72 8.84 -9.50 22.99
CA ARG A 72 9.63 -9.15 24.17
C ARG A 72 10.02 -10.36 25.02
N LYS A 73 9.38 -11.52 24.79
CA LYS A 73 9.73 -12.77 25.47
C LYS A 73 10.92 -13.43 24.74
N PRO A 74 12.07 -13.64 25.39
CA PRO A 74 13.26 -14.18 24.73
C PRO A 74 13.11 -15.61 24.20
N GLY A 75 12.24 -16.41 24.81
CA GLY A 75 11.96 -17.77 24.38
C GLY A 75 10.87 -17.88 23.30
N ALA A 76 10.39 -16.75 22.76
CA ALA A 76 9.37 -16.80 21.72
C ALA A 76 9.90 -17.50 20.46
N LYS A 77 9.05 -18.28 19.82
CA LYS A 77 9.32 -18.96 18.55
C LYS A 77 8.40 -18.39 17.48
N LEU A 78 8.90 -18.31 16.26
CA LEU A 78 8.07 -18.14 15.06
C LEU A 78 7.54 -19.50 14.62
N GLY A 79 6.32 -19.55 14.10
CA GLY A 79 5.64 -20.78 13.67
C GLY A 79 4.15 -20.78 14.02
N SER A 80 3.48 -21.93 13.88
CA SER A 80 2.01 -22.06 13.87
C SER A 80 1.33 -21.32 15.02
N LYS A 81 1.73 -21.54 16.28
CA LYS A 81 1.11 -20.88 17.44
C LYS A 81 1.13 -19.34 17.36
N MET A 82 2.23 -18.76 16.91
CA MET A 82 2.35 -17.30 16.76
C MET A 82 1.48 -16.82 15.60
N PHE A 83 1.51 -17.52 14.46
CA PHE A 83 0.67 -17.21 13.31
C PHE A 83 -0.82 -17.29 13.67
N THR A 84 -1.28 -18.38 14.28
CA THR A 84 -2.67 -18.56 14.70
C THR A 84 -3.12 -17.39 15.57
N THR A 85 -2.32 -17.04 16.57
CA THR A 85 -2.67 -15.95 17.50
C THR A 85 -2.73 -14.59 16.80
N ARG A 86 -1.75 -14.26 15.95
CA ARG A 86 -1.65 -12.94 15.32
C ARG A 86 -2.61 -12.77 14.15
N ILE A 87 -2.78 -13.81 13.33
CA ILE A 87 -3.72 -13.81 12.21
C ILE A 87 -5.15 -13.73 12.74
N ALA A 88 -5.51 -14.50 13.77
CA ALA A 88 -6.83 -14.39 14.39
C ALA A 88 -7.10 -12.99 14.98
N ARG A 89 -6.09 -12.37 15.62
CA ARG A 89 -6.20 -10.99 16.11
C ARG A 89 -6.39 -9.99 14.97
N ALA A 90 -5.65 -10.15 13.89
CA ALA A 90 -5.74 -9.27 12.73
C ALA A 90 -7.09 -9.43 12.02
N LEU A 91 -7.58 -10.66 11.88
CA LEU A 91 -8.91 -10.99 11.35
C LEU A 91 -10.00 -10.30 12.17
N ALA A 92 -10.01 -10.51 13.49
CA ALA A 92 -10.97 -9.87 14.40
C ALA A 92 -10.91 -8.33 14.33
N LEU A 93 -9.74 -7.74 14.05
CA LEU A 93 -9.64 -6.30 13.82
C LEU A 93 -10.33 -5.88 12.51
N ARG A 94 -10.13 -6.59 11.41
CA ARG A 94 -10.73 -6.26 10.10
C ARG A 94 -12.24 -6.44 10.12
N GLU A 95 -12.74 -7.46 10.79
CA GLU A 95 -14.18 -7.73 10.93
C GLU A 95 -14.93 -6.63 11.70
N ARG A 96 -14.23 -5.76 12.44
CA ARG A 96 -14.84 -4.56 13.06
C ARG A 96 -15.10 -3.42 12.07
N PHE A 97 -14.36 -3.39 10.95
CA PHE A 97 -14.46 -2.34 9.93
C PHE A 97 -15.16 -2.81 8.66
N TYR A 98 -15.17 -4.12 8.40
CA TYR A 98 -15.67 -4.68 7.14
C TYR A 98 -16.56 -5.89 7.40
N ASN A 99 -17.77 -5.83 6.84
CA ASN A 99 -18.75 -6.93 6.92
C ASN A 99 -18.48 -8.04 5.90
N LYS A 100 -17.65 -7.77 4.89
CA LYS A 100 -17.31 -8.70 3.81
C LYS A 100 -15.79 -8.92 3.75
N PRO A 101 -15.34 -10.13 3.38
CA PRO A 101 -13.93 -10.54 3.36
C PRO A 101 -13.11 -9.96 2.19
N TYR A 102 -13.20 -8.65 1.94
CA TYR A 102 -12.41 -7.94 0.95
C TYR A 102 -11.57 -6.91 1.67
N TYR A 103 -10.32 -7.19 2.01
CA TYR A 103 -9.45 -6.27 2.74
C TYR A 103 -8.02 -6.81 2.82
N ARG A 104 -7.09 -5.96 3.24
CA ARG A 104 -5.78 -6.41 3.73
C ARG A 104 -5.91 -7.07 5.10
N LEU A 105 -5.73 -8.39 5.15
CA LEU A 105 -5.79 -9.14 6.40
C LEU A 105 -4.54 -8.91 7.26
N ILE A 106 -3.34 -8.98 6.67
CA ILE A 106 -2.07 -8.76 7.37
C ILE A 106 -1.27 -7.65 6.68
N PHE A 107 -0.81 -6.69 7.46
CA PHE A 107 0.04 -5.58 7.03
C PHE A 107 1.34 -5.53 7.85
N GLY A 108 2.17 -6.57 7.67
CA GLY A 108 3.55 -6.61 8.13
C GLY A 108 3.72 -6.37 9.64
N GLU A 109 4.62 -5.45 9.95
CA GLU A 109 4.97 -5.01 11.29
C GLU A 109 3.76 -4.55 12.11
N SER A 110 2.78 -3.90 11.47
CA SER A 110 1.61 -3.35 12.15
C SER A 110 0.70 -4.43 12.74
N ASP A 111 0.70 -5.62 12.16
CA ASP A 111 -0.01 -6.81 12.69
C ASP A 111 0.93 -7.74 13.47
N GLY A 112 2.15 -7.28 13.73
CA GLY A 112 3.16 -8.05 14.44
C GLY A 112 3.69 -9.24 13.63
N LEU A 113 3.56 -9.25 12.30
CA LEU A 113 4.17 -10.27 11.44
C LEU A 113 5.09 -9.56 10.43
N PRO A 114 6.26 -9.04 10.88
CA PRO A 114 7.19 -8.35 10.00
C PRO A 114 7.48 -9.17 8.74
N GLY A 115 7.43 -8.55 7.58
CA GLY A 115 7.69 -9.22 6.32
C GLY A 115 6.60 -10.14 5.78
N LEU A 116 5.37 -10.06 6.33
CA LEU A 116 4.20 -10.77 5.80
C LEU A 116 3.10 -9.78 5.42
N VAL A 117 2.59 -9.88 4.20
CA VAL A 117 1.38 -9.17 3.75
C VAL A 117 0.39 -10.20 3.22
N ILE A 118 -0.88 -10.07 3.62
CA ILE A 118 -1.95 -10.94 3.13
C ILE A 118 -3.13 -10.06 2.75
N ASP A 119 -3.52 -10.10 1.48
CA ASP A 119 -4.78 -9.54 1.00
C ASP A 119 -5.80 -10.67 0.82
N ARG A 120 -7.03 -10.40 1.30
CA ARG A 120 -8.16 -11.33 1.25
C ARG A 120 -9.16 -10.84 0.20
N PHE A 121 -9.47 -11.73 -0.74
CA PHE A 121 -10.38 -11.52 -1.87
C PHE A 121 -11.54 -12.52 -1.80
N GLY A 122 -12.39 -12.38 -0.79
CA GLY A 122 -13.37 -13.42 -0.49
C GLY A 122 -12.70 -14.62 0.17
N ASP A 123 -12.80 -15.75 -0.51
CA ASP A 123 -12.20 -17.02 -0.10
C ASP A 123 -10.83 -17.26 -0.76
N VAL A 124 -10.32 -16.30 -1.54
CA VAL A 124 -8.98 -16.36 -2.13
C VAL A 124 -8.01 -15.47 -1.36
N LEU A 125 -6.83 -15.98 -1.04
CA LEU A 125 -5.77 -15.25 -0.35
C LEU A 125 -4.60 -14.97 -1.29
N SER A 126 -4.16 -13.71 -1.34
CA SER A 126 -2.90 -13.30 -1.97
C SER A 126 -1.88 -12.99 -0.88
N VAL A 127 -0.84 -13.81 -0.79
CA VAL A 127 0.13 -13.81 0.29
C VAL A 127 1.49 -13.38 -0.26
N GLN A 128 2.08 -12.34 0.33
CA GLN A 128 3.45 -11.92 0.05
C GLN A 128 4.32 -12.16 1.28
N ILE A 129 5.36 -12.95 1.08
CA ILE A 129 6.42 -13.16 2.06
C ILE A 129 7.62 -12.35 1.57
N THR A 130 8.14 -11.43 2.37
CA THR A 130 9.25 -10.57 1.94
C THR A 130 10.51 -10.75 2.76
N THR A 131 10.53 -11.66 3.74
CA THR A 131 11.68 -11.85 4.64
C THR A 131 12.00 -13.32 4.86
N ALA A 132 13.30 -13.63 5.03
CA ALA A 132 13.77 -15.01 5.16
C ALA A 132 13.20 -15.74 6.39
N GLY A 133 12.94 -15.02 7.49
CA GLY A 133 12.36 -15.61 8.70
C GLY A 133 10.94 -16.15 8.50
N ILE A 134 10.09 -15.40 7.80
CA ILE A 134 8.74 -15.86 7.45
C ILE A 134 8.80 -16.97 6.39
N GLU A 135 9.69 -16.86 5.39
CA GLU A 135 9.86 -17.89 4.35
C GLU A 135 10.21 -19.26 4.94
N ARG A 136 11.09 -19.32 5.93
CA ARG A 136 11.44 -20.58 6.65
C ARG A 136 10.27 -21.21 7.40
N GLN A 137 9.18 -20.47 7.60
CA GLN A 137 7.99 -20.91 8.32
C GLN A 137 6.76 -20.86 7.41
N LYS A 138 6.97 -20.91 6.08
CA LYS A 138 5.94 -20.85 5.05
C LYS A 138 4.94 -21.98 5.19
N GLU A 139 5.38 -23.22 5.36
CA GLU A 139 4.49 -24.38 5.47
C GLU A 139 3.58 -24.28 6.71
N PRO A 140 4.12 -24.02 7.94
CA PRO A 140 3.29 -23.70 9.11
C PRO A 140 2.35 -22.51 8.93
N LEU A 141 2.75 -21.50 8.15
CA LEU A 141 1.89 -20.35 7.85
C LEU A 141 0.71 -20.76 6.96
N LEU A 142 0.96 -21.53 5.90
CA LEU A 142 -0.08 -22.00 4.98
C LEU A 142 -1.10 -22.89 5.71
N GLU A 143 -0.65 -23.82 6.55
CA GLU A 143 -1.52 -24.66 7.37
C GLU A 143 -2.46 -23.80 8.24
N VAL A 144 -1.92 -22.81 8.95
CA VAL A 144 -2.72 -21.91 9.78
C VAL A 144 -3.72 -21.09 8.96
N LEU A 145 -3.36 -20.65 7.76
CA LEU A 145 -4.29 -19.92 6.88
C LEU A 145 -5.44 -20.82 6.43
N VAL A 146 -5.14 -22.07 6.09
CA VAL A 146 -6.17 -23.07 5.72
C VAL A 146 -7.11 -23.33 6.89
N ASP A 147 -6.56 -23.57 8.08
CA ASP A 147 -7.33 -23.87 9.29
C ASP A 147 -8.23 -22.70 9.72
N LEU A 148 -7.72 -21.47 9.67
CA LEU A 148 -8.44 -20.30 10.18
C LEU A 148 -9.46 -19.73 9.19
N LEU A 149 -9.17 -19.79 7.88
CA LEU A 149 -9.92 -19.04 6.87
C LEU A 149 -10.64 -19.93 5.87
N GLN A 150 -10.31 -21.22 5.81
CA GLN A 150 -10.88 -22.19 4.87
C GLN A 150 -10.93 -21.65 3.42
N PRO A 151 -9.80 -21.11 2.89
CA PRO A 151 -9.80 -20.46 1.59
C PRO A 151 -9.97 -21.49 0.47
N THR A 152 -10.57 -21.07 -0.65
CA THR A 152 -10.61 -21.87 -1.88
C THR A 152 -9.24 -21.92 -2.57
N ALA A 153 -8.42 -20.88 -2.40
CA ALA A 153 -7.06 -20.85 -2.90
C ALA A 153 -6.14 -19.89 -2.15
N ILE A 154 -4.84 -20.21 -2.15
CA ILE A 154 -3.77 -19.34 -1.65
C ILE A 154 -2.73 -19.14 -2.75
N LEU A 155 -2.59 -17.90 -3.23
CA LEU A 155 -1.53 -17.49 -4.14
C LEU A 155 -0.38 -16.89 -3.34
N LEU A 156 0.81 -17.49 -3.43
CA LEU A 156 2.04 -16.85 -3.01
C LEU A 156 2.47 -15.86 -4.09
N LYS A 157 2.09 -14.58 -3.96
CA LYS A 157 2.39 -13.50 -4.91
C LYS A 157 3.75 -12.87 -4.59
N ASN A 158 4.79 -13.69 -4.73
CA ASN A 158 6.16 -13.41 -4.30
C ASN A 158 7.02 -12.74 -5.38
N ASP A 159 6.43 -12.04 -6.35
CA ASP A 159 7.15 -11.30 -7.40
C ASP A 159 7.71 -9.93 -6.93
N ASN A 160 7.73 -9.69 -5.62
CA ASN A 160 8.20 -8.45 -5.02
C ASN A 160 9.74 -8.35 -5.06
N PRO A 161 10.33 -7.28 -5.64
CA PRO A 161 11.79 -7.09 -5.70
C PRO A 161 12.50 -7.07 -4.33
N GLN A 162 11.80 -6.79 -3.23
CA GLN A 162 12.38 -6.87 -1.88
C GLN A 162 12.90 -8.27 -1.53
N ARG A 163 12.32 -9.32 -2.13
CA ARG A 163 12.77 -10.70 -1.91
C ARG A 163 14.19 -10.96 -2.40
N ILE A 164 14.63 -10.27 -3.46
CA ILE A 164 16.01 -10.34 -3.95
C ILE A 164 17.00 -9.88 -2.88
N LEU A 165 16.66 -8.82 -2.14
CA LEU A 165 17.50 -8.31 -1.04
C LEU A 165 17.62 -9.32 0.11
N GLU A 166 16.61 -10.16 0.29
CA GLU A 166 16.56 -11.20 1.32
C GLU A 166 17.09 -12.55 0.82
N GLY A 167 17.55 -12.63 -0.45
CA GLY A 167 18.08 -13.85 -1.05
C GLY A 167 17.02 -14.89 -1.41
N LEU A 168 15.79 -14.46 -1.67
CA LEU A 168 14.63 -15.32 -1.92
C LEU A 168 14.21 -15.30 -3.40
N SER A 169 13.62 -16.41 -3.87
CA SER A 169 13.08 -16.52 -5.24
C SER A 169 11.85 -15.60 -5.42
N THR A 170 11.66 -15.05 -6.62
CA THR A 170 10.57 -14.10 -6.92
C THR A 170 9.38 -14.76 -7.64
N GLU A 171 9.16 -16.05 -7.43
CA GLU A 171 8.17 -16.82 -8.18
C GLU A 171 6.76 -16.66 -7.58
N SER A 172 5.76 -16.50 -8.45
CA SER A 172 4.36 -16.56 -8.02
C SER A 172 3.81 -17.97 -8.20
N VAL A 173 3.26 -18.55 -7.14
CA VAL A 173 2.82 -19.96 -7.13
C VAL A 173 1.49 -20.10 -6.39
N CYS A 174 0.55 -20.84 -6.98
CA CYS A 174 -0.65 -21.30 -6.26
C CYS A 174 -0.22 -22.37 -5.25
N ALA A 175 -0.19 -22.03 -3.97
CA ALA A 175 0.32 -22.89 -2.91
C ALA A 175 -0.76 -23.78 -2.27
N TYR A 176 -2.03 -23.44 -2.46
CA TYR A 176 -3.17 -24.22 -1.97
C TYR A 176 -4.37 -24.04 -2.88
N GLY A 177 -5.14 -25.10 -3.09
CA GLY A 177 -6.40 -25.08 -3.82
C GLY A 177 -6.26 -24.73 -5.30
N THR A 178 -7.27 -24.07 -5.86
CA THR A 178 -7.31 -23.71 -7.29
C THR A 178 -7.79 -22.28 -7.45
N ILE A 179 -6.96 -21.43 -8.06
CA ILE A 179 -7.30 -20.04 -8.33
C ILE A 179 -8.48 -19.99 -9.32
N PRO A 180 -9.59 -19.32 -8.99
CA PRO A 180 -10.69 -19.13 -9.92
C PRO A 180 -10.23 -18.41 -11.20
N GLU A 181 -10.79 -18.77 -12.35
CA GLU A 181 -10.48 -18.09 -13.63
C GLU A 181 -10.82 -16.59 -13.60
N GLN A 182 -11.88 -16.24 -12.87
CA GLN A 182 -12.30 -14.86 -12.65
C GLN A 182 -12.49 -14.64 -11.16
N LEU A 183 -11.91 -13.54 -10.67
CA LEU A 183 -12.05 -13.12 -9.28
C LEU A 183 -12.72 -11.75 -9.26
N ILE A 184 -13.91 -11.70 -8.68
CA ILE A 184 -14.66 -10.46 -8.48
C ILE A 184 -14.63 -10.10 -7.01
N ILE A 185 -14.27 -8.86 -6.72
CA ILE A 185 -14.28 -8.31 -5.38
C ILE A 185 -15.37 -7.24 -5.26
N GLU A 186 -15.78 -6.97 -4.03
CA GLU A 186 -16.67 -5.86 -3.72
C GLU A 186 -15.96 -4.82 -2.85
N GLU A 187 -16.10 -3.55 -3.20
CA GLU A 187 -15.64 -2.43 -2.40
C GLU A 187 -16.55 -1.22 -2.57
N ASN A 188 -16.99 -0.63 -1.46
CA ASN A 188 -17.82 0.60 -1.46
C ASN A 188 -19.07 0.48 -2.37
N ASN A 189 -19.71 -0.69 -2.36
CA ASN A 189 -20.85 -1.06 -3.22
C ASN A 189 -20.56 -1.11 -4.73
N ALA A 190 -19.29 -1.09 -5.13
CA ALA A 190 -18.85 -1.36 -6.49
C ALA A 190 -18.21 -2.75 -6.58
N GLN A 191 -18.33 -3.38 -7.74
CA GLN A 191 -17.73 -4.68 -8.04
C GLN A 191 -16.53 -4.51 -8.97
N PHE A 192 -15.48 -5.30 -8.76
CA PHE A 192 -14.31 -5.25 -9.65
C PHE A 192 -13.83 -6.65 -9.93
N GLN A 193 -13.77 -6.99 -11.22
CA GLN A 193 -12.93 -8.07 -11.68
C GLN A 193 -11.46 -7.66 -11.49
N ILE A 194 -10.68 -8.57 -10.93
CA ILE A 194 -9.24 -8.39 -10.69
C ILE A 194 -8.47 -9.59 -11.24
N ASP A 195 -7.20 -9.34 -11.54
CA ASP A 195 -6.24 -10.39 -11.87
C ASP A 195 -5.16 -10.42 -10.78
N ILE A 196 -5.18 -11.45 -9.94
CA ILE A 196 -4.21 -11.61 -8.85
C ILE A 196 -2.88 -12.24 -9.32
N VAL A 197 -2.88 -12.86 -10.52
CA VAL A 197 -1.70 -13.54 -11.07
C VAL A 197 -0.85 -12.57 -11.88
N ALA A 198 -1.43 -11.89 -12.87
CA ALA A 198 -0.73 -10.93 -13.72
C ALA A 198 -0.88 -9.48 -13.25
N GLY A 199 -1.82 -9.18 -12.35
CA GLY A 199 -2.02 -7.83 -11.83
C GLY A 199 -0.87 -7.32 -10.96
N GLN A 200 -0.88 -6.00 -10.73
CA GLN A 200 0.13 -5.32 -9.93
C GLN A 200 -0.04 -5.60 -8.44
N LYS A 201 1.09 -5.60 -7.71
CA LYS A 201 1.16 -5.91 -6.26
C LYS A 201 0.51 -7.27 -5.97
N THR A 202 -0.55 -7.29 -5.17
CA THR A 202 -1.31 -8.47 -4.74
C THR A 202 -2.57 -8.70 -5.57
N GLY A 203 -2.91 -7.76 -6.48
CA GLY A 203 -4.08 -7.80 -7.36
C GLY A 203 -5.05 -6.62 -7.21
N TRP A 204 -5.09 -5.95 -6.05
CA TRP A 204 -5.94 -4.78 -5.80
C TRP A 204 -5.37 -3.83 -4.74
N PHE A 205 -5.71 -2.55 -4.83
CA PHE A 205 -5.21 -1.49 -3.94
C PHE A 205 -6.27 -1.08 -2.92
N TYR A 206 -6.37 -1.82 -1.81
CA TYR A 206 -7.32 -1.53 -0.72
C TYR A 206 -7.00 -0.26 0.08
N ASP A 207 -5.76 0.21 0.04
CA ASP A 207 -5.27 1.35 0.80
C ASP A 207 -6.07 2.65 0.56
N HIS A 208 -6.57 2.86 -0.66
CA HIS A 208 -7.38 4.02 -1.02
C HIS A 208 -8.89 3.91 -0.73
N ARG A 209 -9.38 2.78 -0.20
CA ARG A 209 -10.82 2.51 0.00
C ARG A 209 -11.58 3.65 0.66
N SER A 210 -11.05 4.20 1.75
CA SER A 210 -11.72 5.25 2.52
C SER A 210 -11.79 6.56 1.73
N SER A 211 -10.72 6.91 1.03
CA SER A 211 -10.69 8.11 0.18
C SER A 211 -11.62 7.95 -1.02
N ARG A 212 -11.72 6.75 -1.61
CA ARG A 212 -12.70 6.45 -2.66
C ARG A 212 -14.13 6.64 -2.18
N ALA A 213 -14.47 6.17 -0.97
CA ALA A 213 -15.79 6.37 -0.37
C ALA A 213 -16.10 7.85 -0.06
N LEU A 214 -15.08 8.66 0.24
CA LEU A 214 -15.27 10.10 0.41
C LEU A 214 -15.55 10.81 -0.92
N LEU A 215 -14.83 10.44 -1.99
CA LEU A 215 -15.01 11.01 -3.32
C LEU A 215 -16.46 10.88 -3.80
N THR A 216 -17.10 9.73 -3.57
CA THR A 216 -18.46 9.47 -4.10
C THR A 216 -19.50 10.46 -3.57
N GLN A 217 -19.29 11.03 -2.39
CA GLN A 217 -20.17 12.05 -1.80
C GLN A 217 -20.15 13.38 -2.57
N LEU A 218 -19.10 13.61 -3.37
CA LEU A 218 -18.88 14.82 -4.15
C LEU A 218 -19.22 14.65 -5.63
N ALA A 219 -19.44 13.41 -6.09
CA ALA A 219 -19.44 13.07 -7.51
C ALA A 219 -20.76 13.32 -8.25
N LYS A 220 -21.88 13.45 -7.53
CA LYS A 220 -23.21 13.56 -8.15
C LYS A 220 -23.30 14.78 -9.09
N ASP A 221 -23.81 14.53 -10.30
CA ASP A 221 -24.01 15.52 -11.37
C ASP A 221 -22.70 16.22 -11.80
N LYS A 222 -21.53 15.60 -11.54
CA LYS A 222 -20.20 16.15 -11.85
C LYS A 222 -19.53 15.46 -13.03
N THR A 223 -18.69 16.22 -13.74
CA THR A 223 -17.71 15.69 -14.68
C THR A 223 -16.42 15.33 -13.94
N VAL A 224 -16.01 14.06 -14.03
CA VAL A 224 -14.88 13.50 -13.25
C VAL A 224 -13.76 13.05 -14.18
N LEU A 225 -12.53 13.47 -13.88
CA LEU A 225 -11.32 12.99 -14.53
C LEU A 225 -10.50 12.14 -13.56
N ASP A 226 -10.49 10.83 -13.81
CA ASP A 226 -9.70 9.84 -13.06
C ASP A 226 -8.36 9.58 -13.76
N LEU A 227 -7.28 10.17 -13.26
CA LEU A 227 -5.93 10.01 -13.81
C LEU A 227 -5.17 8.92 -13.06
N PHE A 228 -4.44 8.09 -13.83
CA PHE A 228 -3.86 6.84 -13.33
C PHE A 228 -4.94 5.88 -12.83
N SER A 229 -6.05 5.84 -13.59
CA SER A 229 -7.30 5.16 -13.21
C SER A 229 -7.17 3.66 -12.95
N TYR A 230 -6.10 3.03 -13.44
CA TYR A 230 -5.89 1.59 -13.37
C TYR A 230 -7.15 0.82 -13.82
N ALA A 231 -7.76 0.02 -12.94
CA ALA A 231 -8.95 -0.77 -13.20
C ALA A 231 -10.27 0.01 -13.00
N GLY A 232 -10.22 1.35 -13.00
CA GLY A 232 -11.35 2.25 -12.77
C GLY A 232 -11.69 2.43 -11.29
N ALA A 233 -10.70 2.29 -10.40
CA ALA A 233 -10.93 2.19 -8.96
C ALA A 233 -11.61 3.44 -8.39
N TRP A 234 -11.30 4.64 -8.88
CA TRP A 234 -11.96 5.88 -8.45
C TRP A 234 -13.15 6.24 -9.34
N GLY A 235 -12.99 6.09 -10.66
CA GLY A 235 -13.99 6.48 -11.63
C GLY A 235 -15.31 5.69 -11.55
N ILE A 236 -15.25 4.36 -11.35
CA ILE A 236 -16.46 3.52 -11.30
C ILE A 236 -17.33 3.84 -10.08
N PRO A 237 -16.79 3.95 -8.84
CA PRO A 237 -17.57 4.42 -7.71
C PRO A 237 -18.16 5.82 -7.92
N ALA A 238 -17.45 6.73 -8.57
CA ALA A 238 -17.98 8.05 -8.91
C ALA A 238 -19.18 7.95 -9.86
N ALA A 239 -19.08 7.13 -10.91
CA ALA A 239 -20.16 6.89 -11.87
C ALA A 239 -21.40 6.26 -11.22
N LEU A 240 -21.21 5.25 -10.35
CA LEU A 240 -22.28 4.61 -9.57
C LEU A 240 -23.03 5.59 -8.65
N ASN A 241 -22.35 6.66 -8.22
CA ASN A 241 -22.91 7.68 -7.33
C ASN A 241 -23.39 8.93 -8.10
N GLY A 242 -23.70 8.77 -9.39
CA GLY A 242 -24.41 9.77 -10.18
C GLY A 242 -23.51 10.82 -10.83
N ALA A 243 -22.21 10.55 -11.01
CA ALA A 243 -21.39 11.41 -11.88
C ALA A 243 -22.00 11.50 -13.29
N GLN A 244 -22.06 12.73 -13.83
CA GLN A 244 -22.62 12.99 -15.14
C GLN A 244 -21.77 12.36 -16.25
N GLN A 245 -20.45 12.45 -16.11
CA GLN A 245 -19.49 11.85 -17.02
C GLN A 245 -18.20 11.55 -16.28
N VAL A 246 -17.59 10.40 -16.53
CA VAL A 246 -16.28 10.04 -15.98
C VAL A 246 -15.30 9.71 -17.09
N SER A 247 -14.10 10.29 -17.05
CA SER A 247 -12.99 9.97 -17.96
C SER A 247 -11.88 9.27 -17.20
N CYS A 248 -11.63 8.00 -17.51
CA CYS A 248 -10.56 7.18 -16.94
C CYS A 248 -9.35 7.16 -17.88
N ILE A 249 -8.21 7.68 -17.40
CA ILE A 249 -6.97 7.77 -18.15
C ILE A 249 -5.91 6.89 -17.52
N ASP A 250 -5.28 6.04 -18.32
CA ASP A 250 -4.14 5.22 -17.90
C ASP A 250 -3.21 4.92 -19.08
N SER A 251 -1.92 4.79 -18.83
CA SER A 251 -0.93 4.43 -19.86
C SER A 251 -1.04 2.95 -20.30
N SER A 252 -1.57 2.09 -19.44
CA SER A 252 -1.67 0.65 -19.66
C SER A 252 -2.94 0.28 -20.42
N ALA A 253 -2.78 -0.28 -21.62
CA ALA A 253 -3.89 -0.84 -22.40
C ALA A 253 -4.65 -1.92 -21.63
N ALA A 254 -3.93 -2.77 -20.89
CA ALA A 254 -4.53 -3.82 -20.08
C ALA A 254 -5.37 -3.25 -18.91
N ALA A 255 -4.89 -2.18 -18.27
CA ALA A 255 -5.66 -1.51 -17.21
C ALA A 255 -6.93 -0.87 -17.75
N ILE A 256 -6.85 -0.17 -18.89
CA ILE A 256 -8.01 0.40 -19.58
C ILE A 256 -9.02 -0.67 -20.01
N ALA A 257 -8.55 -1.82 -20.52
CA ALA A 257 -9.43 -2.93 -20.87
C ALA A 257 -10.16 -3.48 -19.63
N LEU A 258 -9.45 -3.64 -18.52
CA LEU A 258 -10.02 -4.08 -17.25
C LEU A 258 -11.02 -3.06 -16.69
N ALA A 259 -10.72 -1.76 -16.76
CA ALA A 259 -11.62 -0.70 -16.34
C ALA A 259 -12.92 -0.69 -17.16
N LYS A 260 -12.86 -0.96 -18.47
CA LYS A 260 -14.05 -1.13 -19.32
C LYS A 260 -14.90 -2.31 -18.87
N GLN A 261 -14.28 -3.47 -18.63
CA GLN A 261 -14.98 -4.66 -18.14
C GLN A 261 -15.65 -4.39 -16.78
N ASN A 262 -14.94 -3.72 -15.87
CA ASN A 262 -15.49 -3.36 -14.57
C ASN A 262 -16.65 -2.35 -14.68
N ALA A 263 -16.59 -1.38 -15.60
CA ALA A 263 -17.72 -0.48 -15.81
C ALA A 263 -18.95 -1.21 -16.38
N GLN A 264 -18.75 -2.22 -17.22
CA GLN A 264 -19.84 -3.07 -17.71
C GLN A 264 -20.44 -3.90 -16.57
N LEU A 265 -19.59 -4.49 -15.73
CA LEU A 265 -19.99 -5.24 -14.53
C LEU A 265 -20.86 -4.40 -13.58
N ASN A 266 -20.59 -3.09 -13.48
CA ASN A 266 -21.34 -2.17 -12.64
C ASN A 266 -22.46 -1.42 -13.37
N HIS A 267 -22.72 -1.72 -14.65
CA HIS A 267 -23.75 -1.07 -15.46
C HIS A 267 -23.60 0.46 -15.57
N VAL A 268 -22.37 0.95 -15.65
CA VAL A 268 -22.03 2.38 -15.77
C VAL A 268 -21.14 2.67 -16.97
N SER A 269 -21.12 1.80 -17.99
CA SER A 269 -20.28 2.04 -19.17
C SER A 269 -20.71 3.27 -19.97
N ASP A 270 -22.01 3.59 -20.01
CA ASP A 270 -22.57 4.60 -20.91
C ASP A 270 -22.16 6.04 -20.55
N ASN A 271 -21.92 6.32 -19.26
CA ASN A 271 -21.45 7.61 -18.77
C ASN A 271 -19.93 7.68 -18.57
N MET A 272 -19.19 6.68 -19.06
CA MET A 272 -17.74 6.57 -18.88
C MET A 272 -16.95 6.59 -20.20
N GLN A 273 -15.81 7.27 -20.20
CA GLN A 273 -14.82 7.27 -21.26
C GLN A 273 -13.52 6.66 -20.76
N PHE A 274 -12.87 5.85 -21.59
CA PHE A 274 -11.62 5.18 -21.24
C PHE A 274 -10.57 5.48 -22.30
N VAL A 275 -9.47 6.12 -21.89
CA VAL A 275 -8.44 6.61 -22.80
C VAL A 275 -7.09 6.05 -22.40
N GLN A 276 -6.47 5.30 -23.30
CA GLN A 276 -5.08 4.89 -23.14
C GLN A 276 -4.17 6.07 -23.51
N SER A 277 -3.51 6.67 -22.51
CA SER A 277 -2.61 7.80 -22.73
C SER A 277 -1.62 7.98 -21.57
N ASP A 278 -0.46 8.57 -21.85
CA ASP A 278 0.35 9.13 -20.78
C ASP A 278 -0.40 10.32 -20.16
N VAL A 279 -0.49 10.33 -18.83
CA VAL A 279 -1.28 11.33 -18.09
C VAL A 279 -0.76 12.75 -18.31
N PHE A 280 0.55 12.96 -18.43
CA PHE A 280 1.11 14.30 -18.66
C PHE A 280 0.77 14.78 -20.07
N GLU A 281 0.83 13.91 -21.07
CA GLU A 281 0.42 14.26 -22.44
C GLU A 281 -1.08 14.49 -22.56
N TYR A 282 -1.92 13.65 -21.94
CA TYR A 282 -3.37 13.87 -21.89
C TYR A 282 -3.72 15.22 -21.27
N LEU A 283 -3.13 15.56 -20.12
CA LEU A 283 -3.39 16.85 -19.46
C LEU A 283 -2.98 18.05 -20.32
N LYS A 284 -1.85 17.97 -21.04
CA LYS A 284 -1.45 19.02 -21.99
C LYS A 284 -2.46 19.17 -23.12
N GLN A 285 -2.92 18.05 -23.68
CA GLN A 285 -3.89 18.05 -24.78
C GLN A 285 -5.25 18.59 -24.32
N ALA A 286 -5.77 18.09 -23.20
CA ALA A 286 -7.01 18.58 -22.59
C ALA A 286 -6.95 20.09 -22.32
N ARG A 287 -5.78 20.60 -21.89
CA ARG A 287 -5.57 22.04 -21.72
C ARG A 287 -5.62 22.80 -23.04
N LEU A 288 -4.99 22.30 -24.11
CA LEU A 288 -5.02 22.91 -25.45
C LEU A 288 -6.45 22.94 -26.01
N GLU A 289 -7.21 21.87 -25.79
CA GLU A 289 -8.63 21.74 -26.15
C GLU A 289 -9.57 22.52 -25.23
N ARG A 290 -9.03 23.18 -24.20
CA ARG A 290 -9.79 23.92 -23.17
C ARG A 290 -10.84 23.07 -22.47
N ARG A 291 -10.62 21.75 -22.37
CA ARG A 291 -11.45 20.85 -21.58
C ARG A 291 -11.35 21.20 -20.10
N ARG A 292 -12.48 21.05 -19.40
CA ARG A 292 -12.60 21.32 -17.98
C ARG A 292 -13.41 20.22 -17.30
N PHE A 293 -13.12 19.99 -16.02
CA PHE A 293 -13.74 18.95 -15.21
C PHE A 293 -14.08 19.51 -13.83
N ASP A 294 -15.23 19.14 -13.28
CA ASP A 294 -15.62 19.48 -11.92
C ASP A 294 -14.71 18.82 -10.88
N ILE A 295 -14.26 17.59 -11.16
CA ILE A 295 -13.39 16.83 -10.27
C ILE A 295 -12.21 16.26 -11.05
N VAL A 296 -10.99 16.45 -10.54
CA VAL A 296 -9.78 15.83 -11.08
C VAL A 296 -9.08 15.02 -9.98
N ILE A 297 -8.81 13.75 -10.25
CA ILE A 297 -8.18 12.82 -9.31
C ILE A 297 -6.77 12.50 -9.79
N LEU A 298 -5.81 12.61 -8.89
CA LEU A 298 -4.40 12.29 -9.11
C LEU A 298 -3.97 11.19 -8.15
N ASP A 299 -3.89 9.96 -8.65
CA ASP A 299 -3.36 8.81 -7.90
C ASP A 299 -2.16 8.16 -8.61
N PRO A 300 -1.04 8.89 -8.78
CA PRO A 300 0.09 8.37 -9.51
C PRO A 300 0.79 7.22 -8.74
N PRO A 301 1.50 6.33 -9.47
CA PRO A 301 2.41 5.39 -8.83
C PRO A 301 3.49 6.13 -8.00
N ALA A 302 4.22 5.40 -7.16
CA ALA A 302 5.28 5.99 -6.35
C ALA A 302 6.40 6.61 -7.22
N LEU A 303 6.36 7.94 -7.38
CA LEU A 303 7.36 8.71 -8.15
C LEU A 303 8.69 8.87 -7.40
N ILE A 304 8.70 8.68 -6.07
CA ILE A 304 9.93 8.70 -5.25
C ILE A 304 10.10 7.34 -4.57
N LYS A 305 10.78 6.42 -5.26
CA LYS A 305 11.06 5.06 -4.75
C LYS A 305 12.19 5.03 -3.72
N ARG A 306 13.17 5.92 -3.84
CA ARG A 306 14.34 5.99 -2.94
C ARG A 306 14.62 7.45 -2.57
N LYS A 307 15.24 7.67 -1.41
CA LYS A 307 15.60 9.01 -0.92
C LYS A 307 16.39 9.84 -1.94
N LYS A 308 17.27 9.23 -2.73
CA LYS A 308 18.06 9.92 -3.77
C LYS A 308 17.22 10.44 -4.95
N ASP A 309 16.06 9.83 -5.19
CA ASP A 309 15.16 10.19 -6.29
C ASP A 309 14.18 11.33 -5.89
N PHE A 310 14.35 11.91 -4.69
CA PHE A 310 13.43 12.89 -4.12
C PHE A 310 13.26 14.14 -5.00
N LYS A 311 14.36 14.74 -5.46
CA LYS A 311 14.31 16.01 -6.21
C LYS A 311 13.52 15.88 -7.52
N SER A 312 13.79 14.83 -8.30
CA SER A 312 13.09 14.60 -9.57
C SER A 312 11.62 14.22 -9.35
N GLY A 313 11.33 13.35 -8.38
CA GLY A 313 9.95 12.96 -8.09
C GLY A 313 9.12 14.10 -7.48
N TYR A 314 9.72 14.97 -6.66
CA TYR A 314 9.04 16.18 -6.14
C TYR A 314 8.61 17.10 -7.28
N GLU A 315 9.49 17.36 -8.25
CA GLU A 315 9.16 18.16 -9.44
C GLU A 315 8.10 17.49 -10.32
N ALA A 316 8.11 16.16 -10.44
CA ALA A 316 7.07 15.43 -11.15
C ALA A 316 5.69 15.60 -10.47
N TYR A 317 5.62 15.47 -9.14
CA TYR A 317 4.39 15.75 -8.39
C TYR A 317 3.94 17.20 -8.55
N ARG A 318 4.87 18.16 -8.48
CA ARG A 318 4.58 19.60 -8.69
C ARG A 318 3.97 19.85 -10.06
N ARG A 319 4.62 19.38 -11.12
CA ARG A 319 4.15 19.51 -12.50
C ARG A 319 2.80 18.85 -12.72
N LEU A 320 2.58 17.66 -12.15
CA LEU A 320 1.32 16.94 -12.27
C LEU A 320 0.15 17.73 -11.65
N ASN A 321 0.32 18.19 -10.41
CA ASN A 321 -0.69 19.01 -9.72
C ASN A 321 -0.95 20.32 -10.46
N HIS A 322 0.09 20.97 -10.97
CA HIS A 322 -0.04 22.20 -11.76
C HIS A 322 -0.87 22.00 -13.03
N LEU A 323 -0.60 20.94 -13.80
CA LEU A 323 -1.36 20.63 -15.02
C LEU A 323 -2.81 20.25 -14.72
N ALA A 324 -3.05 19.48 -13.65
CA ALA A 324 -4.39 19.11 -13.21
C ALA A 324 -5.25 20.33 -12.88
N LEU A 325 -4.68 21.30 -12.15
CA LEU A 325 -5.38 22.54 -11.83
C LEU A 325 -5.72 23.39 -13.07
N GLN A 326 -4.97 23.26 -14.17
CA GLN A 326 -5.24 23.98 -15.43
C GLN A 326 -6.43 23.42 -16.23
N VAL A 327 -6.85 22.20 -15.92
CA VAL A 327 -8.03 21.54 -16.52
C VAL A 327 -9.18 21.37 -15.53
N LEU A 328 -9.04 21.90 -14.31
CA LEU A 328 -10.11 21.90 -13.32
C LEU A 328 -11.04 23.10 -13.56
N GLU A 329 -12.34 22.88 -13.38
CA GLU A 329 -13.35 23.94 -13.40
C GLU A 329 -13.14 24.96 -12.27
N LYS A 330 -13.77 26.12 -12.43
CA LYS A 330 -13.96 27.03 -11.29
C LYS A 330 -14.84 26.34 -10.26
N ASP A 331 -14.48 26.43 -8.98
CA ASP A 331 -15.15 25.77 -7.86
C ASP A 331 -15.09 24.23 -7.91
N GLY A 332 -14.14 23.68 -8.69
CA GLY A 332 -13.89 22.25 -8.79
C GLY A 332 -13.15 21.66 -7.59
N ILE A 333 -13.11 20.32 -7.54
CA ILE A 333 -12.40 19.55 -6.53
C ILE A 333 -11.16 18.88 -7.15
N LEU A 334 -9.98 19.15 -6.60
CA LEU A 334 -8.77 18.38 -6.86
C LEU A 334 -8.58 17.34 -5.76
N VAL A 335 -8.48 16.06 -6.13
CA VAL A 335 -8.00 14.99 -5.26
C VAL A 335 -6.54 14.71 -5.60
N SER A 336 -5.63 14.99 -4.66
CA SER A 336 -4.19 14.79 -4.87
C SER A 336 -3.65 13.76 -3.90
N ALA A 337 -3.27 12.60 -4.43
CA ALA A 337 -2.73 11.49 -3.67
C ALA A 337 -1.26 11.20 -4.00
N SER A 338 -0.61 10.52 -3.08
CA SER A 338 0.68 9.90 -3.34
C SER A 338 0.85 8.68 -2.43
N CYS A 339 1.53 7.65 -2.94
CA CYS A 339 1.97 6.49 -2.17
C CYS A 339 3.49 6.47 -1.92
N SER A 340 4.23 7.50 -2.34
CA SER A 340 5.67 7.61 -2.08
C SER A 340 5.93 7.91 -0.60
N TYR A 341 6.56 6.98 0.14
CA TYR A 341 6.92 7.18 1.56
C TYR A 341 7.83 8.41 1.77
N HIS A 342 8.82 8.59 0.90
CA HIS A 342 9.77 9.71 0.99
C HIS A 342 9.15 11.09 0.74
N LEU A 343 7.89 11.15 0.29
CA LEU A 343 7.14 12.38 0.05
C LEU A 343 6.20 12.64 1.23
N SER A 344 6.67 13.44 2.19
CA SER A 344 5.92 13.72 3.42
C SER A 344 4.59 14.45 3.14
N LYS A 345 3.66 14.40 4.10
CA LYS A 345 2.40 15.16 4.06
C LYS A 345 2.63 16.67 3.90
N ALA A 346 3.64 17.21 4.57
CA ALA A 346 4.02 18.62 4.48
C ALA A 346 4.55 18.99 3.08
N ASN A 347 5.32 18.10 2.45
CA ASN A 347 5.81 18.31 1.09
C ASN A 347 4.67 18.30 0.06
N LEU A 348 3.71 17.38 0.17
CA LEU A 348 2.55 17.38 -0.73
C LEU A 348 1.69 18.63 -0.53
N HIS A 349 1.49 19.05 0.72
CA HIS A 349 0.81 20.30 1.04
C HIS A 349 1.50 21.50 0.39
N GLU A 350 2.84 21.59 0.49
CA GLU A 350 3.62 22.66 -0.13
C GLU A 350 3.53 22.64 -1.67
N ILE A 351 3.51 21.45 -2.28
CA ILE A 351 3.24 21.30 -3.72
C ILE A 351 1.88 21.88 -4.09
N LEU A 352 0.83 21.56 -3.33
CA LEU A 352 -0.52 22.07 -3.60
C LEU A 352 -0.59 23.59 -3.47
N ARG A 353 -0.05 24.13 -2.37
CA ARG A 353 0.04 25.57 -2.09
C ARG A 353 0.77 26.32 -3.22
N SER A 354 1.95 25.84 -3.60
CA SER A 354 2.79 26.50 -4.61
C SER A 354 2.21 26.38 -6.02
N SER A 355 1.64 25.22 -6.39
CA SER A 355 1.01 25.01 -7.70
C SER A 355 -0.24 25.86 -7.90
N ALA A 356 -1.09 26.02 -6.87
CA ALA A 356 -2.29 26.87 -6.94
C ALA A 356 -1.93 28.35 -7.05
N ARG A 357 -0.97 28.83 -6.24
CA ARG A 357 -0.52 30.22 -6.30
C ARG A 357 0.07 30.59 -7.67
N HIS A 358 0.75 29.66 -8.33
CA HIS A 358 1.39 29.91 -9.62
C HIS A 358 0.40 30.14 -10.78
N ILE A 359 -0.87 29.76 -10.61
CA ILE A 359 -1.93 29.95 -11.63
C ILE A 359 -3.06 30.85 -11.13
N ASP A 360 -2.81 31.63 -10.07
CA ASP A 360 -3.78 32.52 -9.43
C ASP A 360 -5.11 31.84 -9.12
N ARG A 361 -5.02 30.69 -8.44
CA ARG A 361 -6.15 29.97 -7.86
C ARG A 361 -6.05 29.96 -6.35
N ASN A 362 -7.19 30.16 -5.68
CA ASN A 362 -7.30 29.94 -4.25
C ASN A 362 -7.65 28.47 -4.00
N LEU A 363 -6.98 27.84 -3.04
CA LEU A 363 -7.13 26.42 -2.75
C LEU A 363 -7.44 26.24 -1.27
N THR A 364 -8.56 25.59 -0.98
CA THR A 364 -8.98 25.23 0.38
C THR A 364 -8.97 23.73 0.55
N ILE A 365 -8.23 23.22 1.53
CA ILE A 365 -8.24 21.79 1.87
C ILE A 365 -9.51 21.52 2.66
N VAL A 366 -10.43 20.76 2.08
CA VAL A 366 -11.74 20.43 2.68
C VAL A 366 -11.73 19.07 3.36
N ALA A 367 -10.83 18.18 2.96
CA ALA A 367 -10.61 16.91 3.63
C ALA A 367 -9.21 16.35 3.36
N THR A 368 -8.78 15.44 4.23
CA THR A 368 -7.53 14.68 4.09
C THR A 368 -7.82 13.20 4.19
N GLY A 369 -7.11 12.39 3.40
CA GLY A 369 -7.15 10.94 3.45
C GLY A 369 -5.79 10.32 3.73
N GLY A 370 -5.81 9.13 4.29
CA GLY A 370 -4.65 8.25 4.46
C GLY A 370 -5.02 6.83 4.05
N GLN A 371 -4.12 5.89 4.33
CA GLN A 371 -4.38 4.47 4.12
C GLN A 371 -5.55 3.97 4.96
N ALA A 372 -6.36 3.07 4.40
CA ALA A 372 -7.55 2.51 5.03
C ALA A 372 -7.22 1.71 6.32
N PRO A 373 -8.21 1.48 7.21
CA PRO A 373 -8.01 0.79 8.49
C PRO A 373 -7.39 -0.62 8.42
N ASP A 374 -7.53 -1.31 7.29
CA ASP A 374 -6.87 -2.61 7.01
C ASP A 374 -5.36 -2.48 6.72
N HIS A 375 -4.85 -1.26 6.59
CA HIS A 375 -3.44 -0.89 6.52
C HIS A 375 -3.03 -0.10 7.79
N PRO A 376 -3.08 -0.71 8.98
CA PRO A 376 -2.83 0.01 10.23
C PRO A 376 -1.44 0.63 10.26
N ILE A 377 -1.34 1.87 10.76
CA ILE A 377 -0.07 2.56 10.96
C ILE A 377 0.49 2.13 12.32
N HIS A 378 1.70 1.58 12.33
CA HIS A 378 2.39 1.21 13.56
C HIS A 378 2.96 2.48 14.23
N PRO A 379 2.57 2.80 15.48
CA PRO A 379 2.89 4.10 16.11
C PRO A 379 4.39 4.35 16.30
N ALA A 380 5.18 3.28 16.42
CA ALA A 380 6.63 3.38 16.56
C ALA A 380 7.41 3.17 15.25
N ILE A 381 6.74 2.98 14.10
CA ILE A 381 7.39 2.73 12.80
C ILE A 381 6.72 3.63 11.76
N SER A 382 7.24 4.84 11.61
CA SER A 382 6.74 5.86 10.68
C SER A 382 6.70 5.38 9.22
N GLU A 383 7.55 4.44 8.86
CA GLU A 383 7.65 3.80 7.54
C GLU A 383 6.38 3.07 7.14
N THR A 384 5.53 2.71 8.10
CA THR A 384 4.22 2.08 7.84
C THR A 384 3.18 3.07 7.34
N GLU A 385 3.37 4.38 7.57
CA GLU A 385 2.53 5.45 7.03
C GLU A 385 3.11 5.95 5.70
N TYR A 386 2.55 5.50 4.58
CA TYR A 386 3.06 5.84 3.24
C TYR A 386 2.08 6.61 2.37
N LEU A 387 0.77 6.44 2.62
CA LEU A 387 -0.28 7.03 1.80
C LEU A 387 -0.73 8.36 2.37
N LYS A 388 -0.89 9.35 1.47
CA LYS A 388 -1.46 10.64 1.82
C LYS A 388 -2.31 11.19 0.68
N THR A 389 -3.44 11.79 1.03
CA THR A 389 -4.39 12.34 0.06
C THR A 389 -4.96 13.66 0.58
N TYR A 390 -5.08 14.65 -0.29
CA TYR A 390 -5.79 15.90 -0.01
C TYR A 390 -6.95 16.07 -0.98
N PHE A 391 -8.10 16.50 -0.44
CA PHE A 391 -9.25 16.96 -1.21
C PHE A 391 -9.29 18.48 -1.11
N CYS A 392 -9.18 19.13 -2.26
CA CYS A 392 -8.95 20.55 -2.35
C CYS A 392 -10.06 21.20 -3.18
N ALA A 393 -10.85 22.07 -2.57
CA ALA A 393 -11.75 22.96 -3.31
C ALA A 393 -10.94 24.10 -3.92
N VAL A 394 -11.20 24.42 -5.19
CA VAL A 394 -10.44 25.40 -5.96
C VAL A 394 -11.35 26.50 -6.45
N SER A 395 -11.15 27.72 -5.97
CA SER A 395 -11.91 28.90 -6.39
C SER A 395 -11.04 29.88 -7.17
N GLU A 396 -11.66 30.94 -7.69
CA GLU A 396 -10.91 32.11 -8.16
C GLU A 396 -10.04 32.70 -7.03
N SER A 397 -8.96 33.38 -7.41
CA SER A 397 -8.09 34.10 -6.49
C SER A 397 -8.89 35.12 -5.67
N LEU A 398 -8.57 35.23 -4.38
CA LEU A 398 -9.11 36.25 -3.49
C LEU A 398 -8.69 37.67 -3.88
#